data_AF-G3B235-F1
#
_entry.id   AF-G3B235-F1
#
_cell.length_a   1.000
_cell.length_b   1.000
_cell.length_c   1.000
_cell.angle_alpha   90.00
_cell.angle_beta   90.00
_cell.angle_gamma   90.00
#
_symmetry.space_group_name_H-M   'P 1'
#
loop_
_entity.id
_entity.type
_entity.pdbx_description
1 polymer ?
#
loop_
_entity_poly.entity_id
_entity_poly.type
_entity_poly.pdbx_seq_one_letter_code
_entity_poly.pdbx_strand_id
1 'polypeptide(L)'
;MDFRDSGELYTVVTQFYTGQHSKVVEYSLNQFSDESQLKLLEFQVRSTVSLGKDASKLIDDGKAQFPDNEPLFSLLSAWNDLHSFGVDDSTYFEDVKEPEFELQAILTSFYIVKFLKNIDGAISLLTKYIDDSNMLKINELEPYLVLIQLHLIQGNFGAANKIFNNFENFPDSAKDSIVYQVLESWVSSIKGETENINNAYYFYDEILSNDFENDESGKFKILNTLLVLTIKLKHYPEAYELVKQINTLDVKQVDDYLANQITLNYLTGKAENNDELISKLKISNPDHAYLTDRAVKNEKFTDIVNKYKN
;
A
#
# COMPACT_ATOMS: atom_id res chain seq x y z
N MET A 1 4.36 -5.01 -27.61
CA MET A 1 3.44 -6.07 -27.16
C MET A 1 2.54 -5.39 -26.14
N ASP A 2 1.26 -5.21 -26.48
CA ASP A 2 0.29 -4.44 -25.70
C ASP A 2 -0.01 -5.17 -24.39
N PHE A 3 0.66 -4.79 -23.29
CA PHE A 3 0.27 -5.23 -21.95
C PHE A 3 -0.97 -4.43 -21.54
N ARG A 4 -2.14 -5.08 -21.58
CA ARG A 4 -3.40 -4.50 -21.12
C ARG A 4 -3.71 -5.07 -19.75
N ASP A 5 -3.58 -4.22 -18.73
CA ASP A 5 -4.23 -4.41 -17.43
C ASP A 5 -5.77 -4.60 -17.57
N SER A 6 -6.34 -4.25 -18.72
CA SER A 6 -7.77 -4.40 -19.07
C SER A 6 -8.16 -5.74 -19.71
N GLY A 7 -7.26 -6.73 -19.72
CA GLY A 7 -7.50 -8.07 -20.25
C GLY A 7 -7.96 -9.11 -19.22
N GLU A 8 -7.52 -10.35 -19.41
CA GLU A 8 -7.83 -11.50 -18.53
C GLU A 8 -7.33 -11.34 -17.09
N LEU A 9 -6.29 -10.52 -16.86
CA LEU A 9 -5.71 -10.28 -15.53
C LEU A 9 -6.45 -9.21 -14.72
N TYR A 10 -7.39 -8.45 -15.31
CA TYR A 10 -8.03 -7.31 -14.66
C TYR A 10 -8.58 -7.65 -13.26
N THR A 11 -9.29 -8.78 -13.14
CA THR A 11 -9.86 -9.24 -11.88
C THR A 11 -8.78 -9.60 -10.86
N VAL A 12 -7.72 -10.29 -11.29
CA VAL A 12 -6.59 -10.69 -10.43
C VAL A 12 -5.87 -9.46 -9.89
N VAL A 13 -5.57 -8.50 -10.76
CA VAL A 13 -4.92 -7.24 -10.40
C VAL A 13 -5.81 -6.46 -9.43
N THR A 14 -7.11 -6.34 -9.72
CA THR A 14 -8.08 -5.70 -8.82
C THR A 14 -8.10 -6.35 -7.43
N GLN A 15 -8.17 -7.68 -7.37
CA GLN A 15 -8.16 -8.41 -6.11
C GLN A 15 -6.84 -8.22 -5.35
N PHE A 16 -5.70 -8.22 -6.05
CA PHE A 16 -4.40 -7.96 -5.44
C PHE A 16 -4.35 -6.58 -4.77
N TYR A 17 -4.75 -5.52 -5.49
CA TYR A 17 -4.71 -4.14 -4.98
C TYR A 17 -5.75 -3.82 -3.92
N THR A 18 -6.82 -4.62 -3.83
CA THR A 18 -7.86 -4.50 -2.80
C THR A 18 -7.62 -5.44 -1.61
N GLY A 19 -6.51 -6.18 -1.61
CA GLY A 19 -6.10 -7.04 -0.50
C GLY A 19 -6.81 -8.39 -0.43
N GLN A 20 -7.45 -8.83 -1.51
CA GLN A 20 -8.09 -10.15 -1.66
C GLN A 20 -7.04 -11.22 -2.04
N HIS A 21 -6.00 -11.35 -1.22
CA HIS A 21 -4.84 -12.19 -1.53
C HIS A 21 -5.17 -13.69 -1.54
N SER A 22 -6.13 -14.15 -0.73
CA SER A 22 -6.59 -15.54 -0.74
C SER A 22 -7.20 -15.90 -2.10
N LYS A 23 -8.01 -15.00 -2.69
CA LYS A 23 -8.57 -15.22 -4.02
C LYS A 23 -7.50 -15.24 -5.12
N VAL A 24 -6.51 -14.35 -5.04
CA VAL A 24 -5.43 -14.31 -6.03
C VAL A 24 -4.65 -15.63 -6.08
N VAL A 25 -4.38 -16.26 -4.93
CA VAL A 25 -3.63 -17.53 -4.91
C VAL A 25 -4.43 -18.73 -5.41
N GLU A 26 -5.76 -18.64 -5.53
CA GLU A 26 -6.63 -19.75 -5.95
C GLU A 26 -6.74 -19.92 -7.47
N TYR A 27 -6.36 -18.90 -8.25
CA TYR A 27 -6.40 -18.98 -9.71
C TYR A 27 -5.49 -20.10 -10.26
N SER A 28 -5.97 -20.78 -11.31
CA SER A 28 -5.15 -21.77 -12.02
C SER A 28 -4.50 -21.13 -13.23
N LEU A 29 -3.18 -21.31 -13.40
CA LEU A 29 -2.44 -20.77 -14.55
C LEU A 29 -3.06 -21.20 -15.90
N ASN A 30 -3.62 -22.42 -15.96
CA ASN A 30 -4.25 -22.94 -17.18
C ASN A 30 -5.53 -22.20 -17.60
N GLN A 31 -6.06 -21.31 -16.76
CA GLN A 31 -7.21 -20.45 -17.09
C GLN A 31 -6.80 -19.19 -17.87
N PHE A 32 -5.49 -18.93 -17.99
CA PHE A 32 -4.92 -17.72 -18.57
C PHE A 32 -4.06 -18.07 -19.77
N SER A 33 -3.92 -17.13 -20.71
CA SER A 33 -3.01 -17.28 -21.84
C SER A 33 -1.55 -17.41 -21.38
N ASP A 34 -0.73 -18.07 -22.19
CA ASP A 34 0.70 -18.26 -21.89
C ASP A 34 1.43 -16.94 -21.65
N GLU A 35 0.98 -15.84 -22.28
CA GLU A 35 1.53 -14.50 -22.11
C GLU A 35 1.23 -13.90 -20.73
N SER A 36 0.10 -14.25 -20.10
CA SER A 36 -0.30 -13.73 -18.78
C SER A 36 0.07 -14.64 -17.62
N GLN A 37 0.36 -15.92 -17.86
CA GLN A 37 0.64 -16.88 -16.79
C GLN A 37 1.81 -16.43 -15.91
N LEU A 38 2.87 -15.87 -16.50
CA LEU A 38 4.01 -15.38 -15.74
C LEU A 38 3.62 -14.24 -14.80
N LYS A 39 2.78 -13.30 -15.26
CA LYS A 39 2.32 -12.17 -14.45
C LYS A 39 1.32 -12.60 -13.38
N LEU A 40 0.45 -13.57 -13.68
CA LEU A 40 -0.40 -14.19 -12.66
C LEU A 40 0.45 -14.83 -11.56
N LEU A 41 1.45 -15.63 -11.93
CA LEU A 41 2.34 -16.28 -10.98
C LEU A 41 3.07 -15.27 -10.09
N GLU A 42 3.51 -14.14 -10.64
CA GLU A 42 4.05 -13.02 -9.87
C GLU A 42 3.08 -12.56 -8.76
N PHE A 43 1.82 -12.29 -9.12
CA PHE A 43 0.80 -11.87 -8.15
C PHE A 43 0.48 -12.96 -7.12
N GLN A 44 0.51 -14.23 -7.51
CA GLN A 44 0.30 -15.37 -6.61
C GLN A 44 1.43 -15.48 -5.59
N VAL A 45 2.68 -15.33 -6.01
CA VAL A 45 3.84 -15.31 -5.09
C VAL A 45 3.73 -14.13 -4.13
N ARG A 46 3.50 -12.91 -4.64
CA ARG A 46 3.36 -11.70 -3.80
C ARG A 46 2.19 -11.83 -2.81
N SER A 47 1.07 -12.41 -3.24
CA SER A 47 -0.09 -12.66 -2.38
C SER A 47 0.19 -13.72 -1.32
N THR A 48 0.90 -14.79 -1.67
CA THR A 48 1.31 -15.85 -0.72
C THR A 48 2.18 -15.27 0.39
N VAL A 49 3.19 -14.45 0.04
CA VAL A 49 4.02 -13.73 1.00
C VAL A 49 3.19 -12.76 1.84
N SER A 50 2.22 -12.07 1.24
CA SER A 50 1.35 -11.11 1.95
C SER A 50 0.41 -11.80 2.95
N LEU A 51 0.03 -13.05 2.70
CA LEU A 51 -0.71 -13.91 3.62
C LEU A 51 0.16 -14.51 4.74
N GLY A 52 1.47 -14.21 4.74
CA GLY A 52 2.42 -14.77 5.69
C GLY A 52 2.73 -16.24 5.47
N LYS A 53 2.57 -16.72 4.22
CA LYS A 53 2.86 -18.11 3.81
C LYS A 53 4.17 -18.15 3.03
N ASP A 54 4.86 -19.29 3.10
CA ASP A 54 6.06 -19.55 2.31
C ASP A 54 5.71 -19.81 0.84
N ALA A 55 6.28 -19.02 -0.06
CA ALA A 55 6.08 -19.11 -1.50
C ALA A 55 7.16 -19.93 -2.23
N SER A 56 8.14 -20.52 -1.52
CA SER A 56 9.30 -21.20 -2.12
C SER A 56 8.91 -22.24 -3.18
N LYS A 57 7.93 -23.11 -2.86
CA LYS A 57 7.46 -24.13 -3.80
C LYS A 57 6.87 -23.52 -5.08
N LEU A 58 6.06 -22.46 -4.93
CA LEU A 58 5.43 -21.79 -6.07
C LEU A 58 6.49 -21.14 -6.98
N ILE A 59 7.55 -20.60 -6.38
CA ILE A 59 8.70 -20.03 -7.08
C ILE A 59 9.47 -21.13 -7.82
N ASP A 60 9.77 -22.26 -7.18
CA ASP A 60 10.51 -23.37 -7.79
C ASP A 60 9.74 -24.01 -8.96
N ASP A 61 8.43 -24.23 -8.80
CA ASP A 61 7.55 -24.68 -9.88
C ASP A 61 7.54 -23.66 -11.03
N GLY A 62 7.54 -22.37 -10.69
CA GLY A 62 7.67 -21.25 -11.63
C GLY A 62 8.96 -21.26 -12.45
N LYS A 63 10.11 -21.45 -11.79
CA LYS A 63 11.43 -21.56 -12.46
C LYS A 63 11.45 -22.71 -13.46
N ALA A 64 10.82 -23.84 -13.13
CA ALA A 64 10.72 -24.98 -14.02
C ALA A 64 9.82 -24.69 -15.24
N GLN A 65 8.74 -23.94 -15.06
CA GLN A 65 7.80 -23.59 -16.14
C GLN A 65 8.29 -22.45 -17.03
N PHE A 66 9.02 -21.47 -16.46
CA PHE A 66 9.48 -20.26 -17.14
C PHE A 66 11.00 -20.06 -17.00
N PRO A 67 11.84 -20.97 -17.52
CA PRO A 67 13.28 -20.99 -17.27
C PRO A 67 14.03 -19.75 -17.76
N ASP A 68 13.48 -19.01 -18.72
CA ASP A 68 14.09 -17.79 -19.27
C ASP A 68 13.90 -16.54 -18.38
N ASN A 69 13.22 -16.66 -17.24
CA ASN A 69 12.87 -15.54 -16.34
C ASN A 69 13.61 -15.59 -15.00
N GLU A 70 14.85 -16.08 -14.98
CA GLU A 70 15.61 -16.24 -13.74
C GLU A 70 15.80 -14.95 -12.91
N PRO A 71 15.99 -13.74 -13.51
CA PRO A 71 16.05 -12.50 -12.73
C PRO A 71 14.78 -12.24 -11.91
N LEU A 72 13.60 -12.53 -12.47
CA LEU A 72 12.31 -12.38 -11.80
C LEU A 72 12.20 -13.37 -10.62
N PHE A 73 12.53 -14.64 -10.83
CA PHE A 73 12.43 -15.63 -9.76
C PHE A 73 13.49 -15.46 -8.68
N SER A 74 14.68 -14.95 -9.01
CA SER A 74 15.70 -14.58 -8.03
C SER A 74 15.19 -13.45 -7.12
N LEU A 75 14.57 -12.42 -7.72
CA LEU A 75 13.93 -11.34 -6.98
C LEU A 75 12.79 -11.84 -6.08
N LEU A 76 11.91 -12.69 -6.61
CA LEU A 76 10.79 -13.26 -5.85
C LEU A 76 11.26 -14.16 -4.70
N SER A 77 12.33 -14.94 -4.92
CA SER A 77 12.99 -15.75 -3.88
C SER A 77 13.50 -14.84 -2.76
N ALA A 78 14.25 -13.79 -3.12
CA ALA A 78 14.78 -12.84 -2.15
C ALA A 78 13.67 -12.12 -1.36
N TRP A 79 12.54 -11.79 -2.00
CA TRP A 79 11.39 -11.21 -1.33
C TRP A 79 10.71 -12.18 -0.35
N ASN A 80 10.58 -13.45 -0.73
CA ASN A 80 10.08 -14.51 0.16
C ASN A 80 11.01 -14.75 1.36
N ASP A 81 12.32 -14.72 1.13
CA ASP A 81 13.32 -14.89 2.17
C ASP A 81 13.32 -13.73 3.17
N LEU A 82 13.16 -12.49 2.72
CA LEU A 82 13.00 -11.33 3.61
C LEU A 82 11.82 -11.48 4.57
N HIS A 83 10.72 -12.10 4.11
CA HIS A 83 9.57 -12.36 4.96
C HIS A 83 9.88 -13.42 6.03
N SER A 84 10.60 -14.47 5.66
CA SER A 84 10.85 -15.64 6.51
C SER A 84 12.04 -15.46 7.46
N PHE A 85 13.09 -14.78 7.01
CA PHE A 85 14.40 -14.72 7.67
C PHE A 85 14.89 -13.30 7.96
N GLY A 86 14.20 -12.26 7.46
CA GLY A 86 14.65 -10.88 7.62
C GLY A 86 15.89 -10.58 6.79
N VAL A 87 16.82 -9.80 7.35
CA VAL A 87 18.03 -9.30 6.65
C VAL A 87 19.29 -9.93 7.21
N ASP A 88 19.52 -11.22 6.96
CA ASP A 88 20.84 -11.81 7.21
C ASP A 88 21.78 -11.59 6.01
N ASP A 89 23.09 -11.65 6.30
CA ASP A 89 24.25 -11.24 5.49
C ASP A 89 24.01 -11.20 3.96
N SER A 90 23.81 -9.97 3.44
CA SER A 90 23.66 -9.62 2.03
C SER A 90 22.34 -10.09 1.38
N THR A 91 21.40 -9.15 1.30
CA THR A 91 20.19 -9.38 0.50
C THR A 91 20.43 -8.98 -0.95
N TYR A 92 19.83 -9.73 -1.89
CA TYR A 92 19.75 -9.40 -3.33
C TYR A 92 19.53 -7.89 -3.60
N PHE A 93 18.74 -7.23 -2.76
CA PHE A 93 18.35 -5.82 -2.89
C PHE A 93 19.49 -4.82 -2.66
N GLU A 94 20.54 -5.18 -1.93
CA GLU A 94 21.69 -4.30 -1.69
C GLU A 94 22.53 -4.10 -2.96
N ASP A 95 22.52 -5.10 -3.84
CA ASP A 95 23.23 -5.09 -5.11
C ASP A 95 22.46 -4.36 -6.22
N VAL A 96 21.14 -4.15 -6.06
CA VAL A 96 20.31 -3.43 -7.03
C VAL A 96 20.58 -1.92 -6.94
N LYS A 97 21.37 -1.39 -7.89
CA LYS A 97 21.61 0.06 -8.03
C LYS A 97 20.65 0.74 -9.00
N GLU A 98 20.32 0.02 -10.08
CA GLU A 98 19.41 0.46 -11.13
C GLU A 98 18.47 -0.71 -11.41
N PRO A 99 17.17 -0.59 -11.13
CA PRO A 99 16.24 -1.66 -11.41
C PRO A 99 16.05 -1.85 -12.92
N GLU A 100 16.05 -3.09 -13.38
CA GLU A 100 15.91 -3.49 -14.78
C GLU A 100 14.44 -3.60 -15.22
N PHE A 101 13.52 -3.86 -14.28
CA PHE A 101 12.09 -4.03 -14.55
C PHE A 101 11.22 -3.60 -13.35
N GLU A 102 9.92 -3.45 -13.60
CA GLU A 102 8.97 -2.80 -12.69
C GLU A 102 9.01 -3.40 -11.29
N LEU A 103 8.81 -4.72 -11.18
CA LEU A 103 8.76 -5.39 -9.88
C LEU A 103 10.07 -5.26 -9.10
N GLN A 104 11.22 -5.25 -9.78
CA GLN A 104 12.51 -5.05 -9.12
C GLN A 104 12.59 -3.65 -8.50
N ALA A 105 12.07 -2.63 -9.19
CA ALA A 105 12.00 -1.28 -8.64
C ALA A 105 11.12 -1.21 -7.39
N ILE A 106 9.94 -1.85 -7.45
CA ILE A 106 8.99 -1.89 -6.33
C ILE A 106 9.56 -2.59 -5.11
N LEU A 107 9.98 -3.84 -5.25
CA LEU A 107 10.43 -4.63 -4.10
C LEU A 107 11.74 -4.11 -3.51
N THR A 108 12.64 -3.56 -4.35
CA THR A 108 13.84 -2.86 -3.84
C THR A 108 13.46 -1.60 -3.06
N SER A 109 12.50 -0.81 -3.54
CA SER A 109 12.03 0.36 -2.80
C SER A 109 11.42 -0.02 -1.45
N PHE A 110 10.65 -1.11 -1.38
CA PHE A 110 10.11 -1.65 -0.14
C PHE A 110 11.20 -2.12 0.82
N TYR A 111 12.23 -2.80 0.29
CA TYR A 111 13.38 -3.20 1.09
C TYR A 111 14.08 -1.99 1.73
N ILE A 112 14.39 -0.97 0.93
CA ILE A 112 15.06 0.26 1.38
C ILE A 112 14.23 0.96 2.48
N VAL A 113 12.91 1.07 2.30
CA VAL A 113 12.04 1.71 3.30
C VAL A 113 11.94 0.86 4.56
N LYS A 114 11.65 -0.44 4.43
CA LYS A 114 11.31 -1.30 5.56
C LYS A 114 12.52 -1.63 6.42
N PHE A 115 13.65 -1.96 5.78
CA PHE A 115 14.84 -2.49 6.46
C PHE A 115 15.94 -1.44 6.62
N LEU A 116 16.16 -0.57 5.63
CA LEU A 116 17.17 0.50 5.74
C LEU A 116 16.61 1.81 6.33
N LYS A 117 15.28 1.90 6.53
CA LYS A 117 14.58 3.09 7.02
C LYS A 117 14.88 4.35 6.20
N ASN A 118 15.14 4.19 4.90
CA ASN A 118 15.61 5.26 4.02
C ASN A 118 14.56 5.63 2.95
N ILE A 119 13.57 6.43 3.33
CA ILE A 119 12.50 6.87 2.41
C ILE A 119 13.08 7.66 1.22
N ASP A 120 14.05 8.55 1.46
CA ASP A 120 14.65 9.38 0.40
C ASP A 120 15.41 8.54 -0.64
N GLY A 121 16.08 7.47 -0.20
CA GLY A 121 16.74 6.51 -1.09
C GLY A 121 15.75 5.77 -1.99
N ALA A 122 14.60 5.34 -1.44
CA ALA A 122 13.55 4.69 -2.21
C ALA A 122 12.89 5.64 -3.22
N ILE A 123 12.63 6.89 -2.81
CA ILE A 123 12.14 7.96 -3.71
C ILE A 123 13.13 8.19 -4.86
N SER A 124 14.42 8.28 -4.54
CA SER A 124 15.47 8.51 -5.54
C SER A 124 15.56 7.36 -6.55
N LEU A 125 15.48 6.11 -6.07
CA LEU A 125 15.49 4.92 -6.91
C LEU A 125 14.28 4.87 -7.86
N LEU A 126 13.07 5.11 -7.33
CA LEU A 126 11.84 5.08 -8.14
C LEU A 126 11.77 6.24 -9.14
N THR A 127 12.19 7.43 -8.73
CA THR A 127 12.26 8.60 -9.63
C THR A 127 13.20 8.31 -10.79
N LYS A 128 14.40 7.78 -10.51
CA LYS A 128 15.34 7.39 -11.55
C LYS A 128 14.75 6.34 -12.48
N TYR A 129 14.14 5.29 -11.93
CA TYR A 129 13.51 4.23 -12.72
C TYR A 129 12.42 4.78 -13.66
N ILE A 130 11.58 5.69 -13.16
CA ILE A 130 10.52 6.32 -13.94
C ILE A 130 11.08 7.22 -15.06
N ASP A 131 12.16 7.94 -14.79
CA ASP A 131 12.76 8.91 -15.71
C ASP A 131 13.78 8.29 -16.70
N ASP A 132 14.21 7.04 -16.49
CA ASP A 132 15.31 6.39 -17.25
C ASP A 132 14.97 6.15 -18.73
N SER A 133 13.69 6.14 -19.11
CA SER A 133 13.25 5.97 -20.50
C SER A 133 12.85 7.29 -21.17
N ASN A 134 13.30 7.48 -22.42
CA ASN A 134 12.82 8.56 -23.30
C ASN A 134 11.31 8.48 -23.63
N MET A 135 10.62 7.44 -23.16
CA MET A 135 9.19 7.23 -23.27
C MET A 135 8.59 7.11 -21.86
N LEU A 136 7.37 7.60 -21.68
CA LEU A 136 6.62 7.40 -20.45
C LEU A 136 6.40 5.89 -20.22
N LYS A 137 6.62 5.41 -19.01
CA LYS A 137 6.35 4.03 -18.58
C LYS A 137 4.85 3.80 -18.37
N ILE A 138 4.07 3.97 -19.44
CA ILE A 138 2.60 4.00 -19.41
C ILE A 138 1.95 2.69 -18.98
N ASN A 139 2.69 1.57 -19.04
CA ASN A 139 2.21 0.23 -18.68
C ASN A 139 2.77 -0.26 -17.34
N GLU A 140 3.53 0.58 -16.62
CA GLU A 140 4.14 0.23 -15.34
C GLU A 140 3.68 1.26 -14.30
N LEU A 141 2.48 1.06 -13.76
CA LEU A 141 1.84 2.03 -12.87
C LEU A 141 2.25 1.85 -11.40
N GLU A 142 2.75 0.67 -11.00
CA GLU A 142 3.14 0.43 -9.61
C GLU A 142 4.24 1.40 -9.11
N PRO A 143 5.26 1.78 -9.92
CA PRO A 143 6.30 2.69 -9.47
C PRO A 143 5.76 4.07 -9.14
N TYR A 144 4.79 4.56 -9.92
CA TYR A 144 4.10 5.81 -9.65
C TYR A 144 3.27 5.73 -8.38
N LEU A 145 2.55 4.61 -8.15
CA LEU A 145 1.78 4.37 -6.93
C LEU A 145 2.66 4.45 -5.69
N VAL A 146 3.78 3.71 -5.67
CA VAL A 146 4.70 3.69 -4.53
C VAL A 146 5.38 5.05 -4.35
N LEU A 147 5.85 5.68 -5.43
CA LEU A 147 6.50 6.98 -5.33
C LEU A 147 5.57 8.06 -4.76
N ILE A 148 4.30 8.08 -5.20
CA ILE A 148 3.29 8.98 -4.65
C ILE A 148 3.05 8.66 -3.17
N GLN A 149 2.90 7.38 -2.80
CA GLN A 149 2.73 6.98 -1.41
C GLN A 149 3.88 7.49 -0.52
N LEU A 150 5.12 7.34 -0.95
CA LEU A 150 6.30 7.79 -0.20
C LEU A 150 6.31 9.30 0.00
N HIS A 151 5.99 10.09 -1.03
CA HIS A 151 5.87 11.54 -0.88
C HIS A 151 4.72 11.94 0.06
N LEU A 152 3.59 11.25 0.01
CA LEU A 152 2.47 11.50 0.92
C LEU A 152 2.85 11.17 2.37
N ILE A 153 3.59 10.08 2.62
CA ILE A 153 4.12 9.72 3.94
C ILE A 153 5.06 10.81 4.48
N GLN A 154 5.87 11.44 3.62
CA GLN A 154 6.72 12.58 3.99
C GLN A 154 5.94 13.89 4.23
N GLY A 155 4.62 13.91 4.00
CA GLY A 155 3.81 15.13 4.00
C GLY A 155 4.11 16.05 2.82
N ASN A 156 4.82 15.58 1.79
CA ASN A 156 5.17 16.34 0.59
C ASN A 156 4.10 16.20 -0.48
N PHE A 157 2.92 16.77 -0.22
CA PHE A 157 1.80 16.74 -1.17
C PHE A 157 2.14 17.40 -2.51
N GLY A 158 2.98 18.44 -2.52
CA GLY A 158 3.41 19.12 -3.75
C GLY A 158 4.13 18.18 -4.72
N ALA A 159 5.05 17.34 -4.22
CA ALA A 159 5.74 16.34 -5.03
C ALA A 159 4.78 15.23 -5.51
N ALA A 160 3.94 14.69 -4.61
CA ALA A 160 2.94 13.70 -4.96
C ALA A 160 1.99 14.19 -6.06
N ASN A 161 1.46 15.41 -5.92
CA ASN A 161 0.56 16.01 -6.91
C ASN A 161 1.26 16.31 -8.23
N LYS A 162 2.56 16.66 -8.22
CA LYS A 162 3.33 16.84 -9.45
C LYS A 162 3.43 15.54 -10.25
N ILE A 163 3.70 14.42 -9.57
CA ILE A 163 3.74 13.10 -10.22
C ILE A 163 2.36 12.71 -10.72
N PHE A 164 1.31 12.94 -9.93
CA PHE A 164 -0.06 12.66 -10.33
C PHE A 164 -0.47 13.43 -11.59
N ASN A 165 -0.11 14.71 -11.69
CA ASN A 165 -0.39 15.51 -12.88
C ASN A 165 0.32 14.99 -14.14
N ASN A 166 1.39 14.18 -14.04
CA ASN A 166 2.02 13.59 -15.22
C ASN A 166 1.09 12.61 -15.95
N PHE A 167 0.08 12.05 -15.26
CA PHE A 167 -0.93 11.19 -15.86
C PHE A 167 -1.84 11.92 -16.87
N GLU A 168 -1.85 13.26 -16.90
CA GLU A 168 -2.48 14.01 -18.00
C GLU A 168 -1.86 13.66 -19.37
N ASN A 169 -0.63 13.16 -19.39
CA ASN A 169 0.08 12.72 -20.61
C ASN A 169 -0.10 11.23 -20.90
N PHE A 170 -0.83 10.48 -20.08
CA PHE A 170 -1.08 9.05 -20.27
C PHE A 170 -2.32 8.86 -21.15
N PRO A 171 -2.41 7.73 -21.88
CA PRO A 171 -3.64 7.39 -22.58
C PRO A 171 -4.79 7.21 -21.57
N ASP A 172 -6.02 7.56 -21.97
CA ASP A 172 -7.19 7.43 -21.08
C ASP A 172 -7.38 6.01 -20.55
N SER A 173 -6.95 4.98 -21.30
CA SER A 173 -6.98 3.59 -20.87
C SER A 173 -6.14 3.29 -19.63
N ALA A 174 -5.15 4.14 -19.29
CA ALA A 174 -4.40 3.99 -18.04
C ALA A 174 -5.30 4.27 -16.82
N LYS A 175 -6.34 5.10 -16.97
CA LYS A 175 -7.27 5.46 -15.90
C LYS A 175 -8.24 4.33 -15.55
N ASP A 176 -8.38 3.35 -16.44
CA ASP A 176 -9.17 2.14 -16.20
C ASP A 176 -8.45 1.15 -15.26
N SER A 177 -7.14 1.32 -15.00
CA SER A 177 -6.40 0.46 -14.08
C SER A 177 -6.78 0.75 -12.63
N ILE A 178 -7.01 -0.30 -11.85
CA ILE A 178 -7.20 -0.21 -10.40
C ILE A 178 -6.02 0.53 -9.71
N VAL A 179 -4.81 0.41 -10.25
CA VAL A 179 -3.61 1.08 -9.71
C VAL A 179 -3.78 2.60 -9.81
N TYR A 180 -4.26 3.09 -10.96
CA TYR A 180 -4.57 4.50 -11.15
C TYR A 180 -5.68 4.96 -10.20
N GLN A 181 -6.77 4.19 -10.11
CA GLN A 181 -7.93 4.57 -9.28
C GLN A 181 -7.56 4.64 -7.78
N VAL A 182 -6.77 3.70 -7.28
CA VAL A 182 -6.22 3.75 -5.91
C VAL A 182 -5.38 5.02 -5.71
N LEU A 183 -4.46 5.28 -6.63
CA LEU A 183 -3.57 6.44 -6.58
C LEU A 183 -4.33 7.77 -6.61
N GLU A 184 -5.30 7.90 -7.53
CA GLU A 184 -6.19 9.04 -7.64
C GLU A 184 -6.99 9.25 -6.35
N SER A 185 -7.51 8.18 -5.75
CA SER A 185 -8.28 8.26 -4.49
C SER A 185 -7.44 8.82 -3.33
N TRP A 186 -6.15 8.44 -3.24
CA TRP A 186 -5.24 8.95 -2.22
C TRP A 186 -4.94 10.43 -2.41
N VAL A 187 -4.52 10.81 -3.62
CA VAL A 187 -4.17 12.21 -3.93
C VAL A 187 -5.39 13.10 -3.77
N SER A 188 -6.53 12.70 -4.33
CA SER A 188 -7.78 13.46 -4.29
C SER A 188 -8.30 13.61 -2.86
N SER A 189 -8.31 12.53 -2.07
CA SER A 189 -8.76 12.64 -0.68
C SER A 189 -7.86 13.57 0.13
N ILE A 190 -6.53 13.55 -0.06
CA ILE A 190 -5.58 14.41 0.66
C ILE A 190 -5.67 15.87 0.21
N LYS A 191 -5.90 16.12 -1.08
CA LYS A 191 -6.20 17.45 -1.62
C LYS A 191 -7.36 18.12 -0.86
N GLY A 192 -8.27 17.32 -0.32
CA GLY A 192 -9.44 17.79 0.41
C GLY A 192 -10.55 18.19 -0.54
N GLU A 193 -11.45 19.08 -0.13
CA GLU A 193 -12.73 19.37 -0.82
C GLU A 193 -13.72 18.20 -0.68
N THR A 194 -14.98 18.53 -0.39
CA THR A 194 -16.03 17.52 -0.14
C THR A 194 -16.21 16.59 -1.33
N GLU A 195 -16.13 17.11 -2.57
CA GLU A 195 -16.27 16.32 -3.80
C GLU A 195 -15.15 15.28 -3.96
N ASN A 196 -13.88 15.67 -3.79
CA ASN A 196 -12.77 14.73 -3.92
C ASN A 196 -12.81 13.63 -2.83
N ILE A 197 -13.19 13.98 -1.60
CA ILE A 197 -13.34 13.01 -0.51
C ILE A 197 -14.51 12.07 -0.78
N ASN A 198 -15.63 12.57 -1.31
CA ASN A 198 -16.77 11.75 -1.70
C ASN A 198 -16.41 10.79 -2.86
N ASN A 199 -15.67 11.25 -3.87
CA ASN A 199 -15.24 10.40 -4.98
C ASN A 199 -14.36 9.24 -4.48
N ALA A 200 -13.39 9.53 -3.60
CA ALA A 200 -12.60 8.49 -2.95
C ALA A 200 -13.47 7.57 -2.08
N TYR A 201 -14.45 8.11 -1.35
CA TYR A 201 -15.36 7.32 -0.54
C TYR A 201 -16.15 6.32 -1.39
N TYR A 202 -16.78 6.77 -2.49
CA TYR A 202 -17.57 5.91 -3.36
C TYR A 202 -16.73 4.82 -4.02
N PHE A 203 -15.49 5.14 -4.41
CA PHE A 203 -14.56 4.13 -4.92
C PHE A 203 -14.32 2.99 -3.91
N TYR A 204 -14.03 3.32 -2.65
CA TYR A 204 -13.82 2.29 -1.62
C TYR A 204 -15.11 1.58 -1.17
N ASP A 205 -16.26 2.26 -1.23
CA ASP A 205 -17.58 1.67 -0.94
C ASP A 205 -18.00 0.66 -2.01
N GLU A 206 -17.70 0.96 -3.28
CA GLU A 206 -17.85 0.02 -4.39
C GLU A 206 -16.94 -1.21 -4.19
N ILE A 207 -15.66 -1.01 -3.83
CA ILE A 207 -14.76 -2.13 -3.52
C ILE A 207 -15.29 -2.96 -2.35
N LEU A 208 -15.83 -2.33 -1.30
CA LEU A 208 -16.38 -3.02 -0.14
C LEU A 208 -17.57 -3.92 -0.49
N SER A 209 -18.28 -3.61 -1.59
CA SER A 209 -19.38 -4.42 -2.10
C SER A 209 -18.93 -5.73 -2.75
N ASN A 210 -17.62 -5.91 -2.98
CA ASN A 210 -17.07 -7.19 -3.39
C ASN A 210 -17.15 -8.23 -2.27
N ASP A 211 -17.06 -9.50 -2.65
CA ASP A 211 -16.97 -10.59 -1.70
C ASP A 211 -15.55 -10.68 -1.12
N PHE A 212 -15.42 -10.68 0.20
CA PHE A 212 -14.16 -10.82 0.94
C PHE A 212 -14.10 -12.13 1.75
N GLU A 213 -14.83 -13.17 1.33
CA GLU A 213 -14.69 -14.49 1.93
C GLU A 213 -13.21 -14.91 1.97
N ASN A 214 -12.72 -15.30 3.16
CA ASN A 214 -11.33 -15.65 3.45
C ASN A 214 -10.29 -14.51 3.27
N ASP A 215 -10.72 -13.26 3.14
CA ASP A 215 -9.87 -12.08 2.95
C ASP A 215 -10.21 -10.95 3.94
N GLU A 216 -10.37 -11.30 5.23
CA GLU A 216 -10.72 -10.33 6.29
C GLU A 216 -9.70 -9.19 6.41
N SER A 217 -8.42 -9.45 6.14
CA SER A 217 -7.38 -8.42 6.14
C SER A 217 -7.58 -7.39 5.01
N GLY A 218 -8.05 -7.83 3.83
CA GLY A 218 -8.43 -6.93 2.74
C GLY A 218 -9.65 -6.10 3.13
N LYS A 219 -10.71 -6.76 3.61
CA LYS A 219 -11.94 -6.09 4.08
C LYS A 219 -11.65 -5.04 5.16
N PHE A 220 -10.78 -5.38 6.11
CA PHE A 220 -10.33 -4.47 7.15
C PHE A 220 -9.66 -3.22 6.58
N LYS A 221 -8.75 -3.35 5.62
CA LYS A 221 -8.07 -2.19 4.99
C LYS A 221 -9.07 -1.25 4.31
N ILE A 222 -10.06 -1.80 3.60
CA ILE A 222 -11.10 -1.01 2.93
C ILE A 222 -11.98 -0.29 3.96
N LEU A 223 -12.48 -1.01 4.97
CA LEU A 223 -13.27 -0.42 6.05
C LEU A 223 -12.50 0.66 6.82
N ASN A 224 -11.22 0.45 7.11
CA ASN A 224 -10.38 1.42 7.80
C ASN A 224 -10.13 2.67 6.93
N THR A 225 -10.02 2.51 5.62
CA THR A 225 -9.93 3.63 4.67
C THR A 225 -11.24 4.42 4.64
N LEU A 226 -12.38 3.73 4.52
CA LEU A 226 -13.70 4.34 4.61
C LEU A 226 -13.87 5.10 5.93
N LEU A 227 -13.43 4.53 7.05
CA LEU A 227 -13.48 5.19 8.36
C LEU A 227 -12.79 6.57 8.33
N VAL A 228 -11.59 6.65 7.75
CA VAL A 228 -10.86 7.92 7.62
C VAL A 228 -11.62 8.92 6.73
N LEU A 229 -12.14 8.46 5.59
CA LEU A 229 -12.88 9.31 4.66
C LEU A 229 -14.18 9.83 5.30
N THR A 230 -14.91 8.97 6.01
CA THR A 230 -16.11 9.32 6.76
C THR A 230 -15.82 10.31 7.90
N ILE A 231 -14.71 10.14 8.61
CA ILE A 231 -14.24 11.12 9.62
C ILE A 231 -13.96 12.49 8.96
N LYS A 232 -13.29 12.51 7.80
CA LYS A 232 -13.00 13.76 7.06
C LYS A 232 -14.26 14.46 6.58
N LEU A 233 -15.30 13.71 6.22
CA LEU A 233 -16.64 14.23 5.90
C LEU A 233 -17.44 14.66 7.14
N LYS A 234 -16.93 14.38 8.35
CA LYS A 234 -17.59 14.65 9.65
C LYS A 234 -18.90 13.87 9.85
N HIS A 235 -19.05 12.75 9.16
CA HIS A 235 -20.17 11.83 9.26
C HIS A 235 -19.97 10.86 10.45
N TYR A 236 -19.93 11.41 11.67
CA TYR A 236 -19.52 10.63 12.85
C TYR A 236 -20.43 9.44 13.18
N PRO A 237 -21.77 9.50 13.05
CA PRO A 237 -22.62 8.33 13.24
C PRO A 237 -22.24 7.15 12.34
N GLU A 238 -21.98 7.43 11.06
CA GLU A 238 -21.56 6.46 10.05
C GLU A 238 -20.16 5.92 10.37
N ALA A 239 -19.26 6.76 10.86
CA ALA A 239 -17.94 6.33 11.32
C ALA A 239 -18.03 5.30 12.45
N TYR A 240 -19.00 5.44 13.37
CA TYR A 240 -19.22 4.45 14.42
C TYR A 240 -19.79 3.12 13.89
N GLU A 241 -20.59 3.12 12.82
CA GLU A 241 -21.03 1.88 12.18
C GLU A 241 -19.86 1.15 11.51
N LEU A 242 -18.94 1.89 10.88
CA LEU A 242 -17.69 1.30 10.35
C LEU A 242 -16.82 0.70 11.46
N VAL A 243 -16.67 1.40 12.60
CA VAL A 243 -15.98 0.87 13.78
C VAL A 243 -16.60 -0.44 14.26
N LYS A 244 -17.94 -0.54 14.30
CA LYS A 244 -18.61 -1.80 14.66
C LYS A 244 -18.27 -2.92 13.69
N GLN A 245 -18.33 -2.65 12.39
CA GLN A 245 -17.99 -3.64 11.36
C GLN A 245 -16.53 -4.11 11.48
N ILE A 246 -15.59 -3.17 11.66
CA ILE A 246 -14.17 -3.48 11.85
C ILE A 246 -13.98 -4.40 13.05
N ASN A 247 -14.64 -4.12 14.18
CA ASN A 247 -14.51 -4.93 15.40
C ASN A 247 -15.11 -6.35 15.28
N THR A 248 -15.82 -6.68 14.20
CA THR A 248 -16.27 -8.05 13.93
C THR A 248 -15.24 -8.90 13.19
N LEU A 249 -14.17 -8.30 12.68
CA LEU A 249 -13.12 -9.00 11.93
C LEU A 249 -12.01 -9.49 12.87
N ASP A 250 -11.44 -10.66 12.58
CA ASP A 250 -10.30 -11.22 13.30
C ASP A 250 -9.00 -10.91 12.55
N VAL A 251 -8.51 -9.68 12.73
CA VAL A 251 -7.28 -9.18 12.10
C VAL A 251 -6.19 -8.85 13.12
N LYS A 252 -4.95 -9.23 12.81
CA LYS A 252 -3.81 -9.06 13.72
C LYS A 252 -3.19 -7.67 13.70
N GLN A 253 -3.13 -7.04 12.52
CA GLN A 253 -2.47 -5.74 12.33
C GLN A 253 -3.51 -4.62 12.32
N VAL A 254 -3.60 -3.88 13.43
CA VAL A 254 -4.67 -2.89 13.66
C VAL A 254 -4.14 -1.49 14.00
N ASP A 255 -2.85 -1.22 13.77
CA ASP A 255 -2.16 -0.02 14.23
C ASP A 255 -2.82 1.27 13.72
N ASP A 256 -3.06 1.35 12.40
CA ASP A 256 -3.70 2.50 11.77
C ASP A 256 -5.14 2.70 12.26
N TYR A 257 -5.86 1.59 12.50
CA TYR A 257 -7.20 1.63 13.07
C TYR A 257 -7.21 2.20 14.48
N LEU A 258 -6.24 1.84 15.34
CA LEU A 258 -6.11 2.42 16.68
C LEU A 258 -5.93 3.94 16.60
N ALA A 259 -5.07 4.43 15.69
CA ALA A 259 -4.86 5.87 15.49
C ALA A 259 -6.13 6.58 14.98
N ASN A 260 -6.87 5.95 14.06
CA ASN A 260 -8.14 6.46 13.56
C ASN A 260 -9.21 6.51 14.65
N GLN A 261 -9.29 5.49 15.51
CA GLN A 261 -10.21 5.43 16.64
C GLN A 261 -9.89 6.50 17.69
N ILE A 262 -8.61 6.70 18.02
CA ILE A 262 -8.16 7.79 18.90
C ILE A 262 -8.61 9.15 18.36
N THR A 263 -8.46 9.35 17.05
CA THR A 263 -8.87 10.59 16.36
C THR A 263 -10.39 10.80 16.44
N LEU A 264 -11.19 9.78 16.11
CA LEU A 264 -12.65 9.83 16.21
C LEU A 264 -13.12 10.15 17.64
N ASN A 265 -12.50 9.53 18.64
CA ASN A 265 -12.81 9.74 20.04
C ASN A 265 -12.54 11.19 20.47
N TYR A 266 -11.40 11.78 20.07
CA TYR A 266 -11.13 13.19 20.33
C TYR A 266 -12.15 14.12 19.64
N LEU A 267 -12.50 13.86 18.38
CA LEU A 267 -13.45 14.68 17.61
C LEU A 267 -14.88 14.63 18.15
N THR A 268 -15.24 13.53 18.83
CA THR A 268 -16.61 13.31 19.35
C THR A 268 -16.72 13.47 20.86
N GLY A 269 -15.65 13.91 21.53
CA GLY A 269 -15.63 14.14 22.98
C GLY A 269 -15.65 12.87 23.83
N LYS A 270 -15.25 11.72 23.27
CA LYS A 270 -15.18 10.41 23.93
C LYS A 270 -13.75 9.92 24.18
N ALA A 271 -12.90 10.83 24.61
CA ALA A 271 -11.46 10.59 24.73
C ALA A 271 -11.05 9.80 26.00
N GLU A 272 -12.00 9.41 26.85
CA GLU A 272 -11.73 8.72 28.13
C GLU A 272 -10.90 7.44 27.98
N ASN A 273 -11.06 6.71 26.87
CA ASN A 273 -10.36 5.46 26.62
C ASN A 273 -9.11 5.61 25.73
N ASN A 274 -8.75 6.85 25.34
CA ASN A 274 -7.66 7.05 24.39
C ASN A 274 -6.29 6.64 24.94
N ASP A 275 -6.06 6.76 26.26
CA ASP A 275 -4.79 6.34 26.85
C ASP A 275 -4.57 4.82 26.74
N GLU A 276 -5.64 4.02 26.79
CA GLU A 276 -5.56 2.57 26.55
C GLU A 276 -5.22 2.28 25.08
N LEU A 277 -5.90 2.95 24.14
CA LEU A 277 -5.64 2.79 22.69
C LEU A 277 -4.21 3.21 22.33
N ILE A 278 -3.72 4.31 22.90
CA ILE A 278 -2.34 4.78 22.74
C ILE A 278 -1.35 3.75 23.29
N SER A 279 -1.67 3.14 24.44
CA SER A 279 -0.83 2.10 25.03
C SER A 279 -0.77 0.85 24.16
N LYS A 280 -1.92 0.42 23.58
CA LYS A 280 -1.97 -0.67 22.60
C LYS A 280 -1.13 -0.35 21.36
N LEU A 281 -1.28 0.86 20.81
CA LEU A 281 -0.52 1.30 19.64
C LEU A 281 0.99 1.32 19.90
N LYS A 282 1.44 1.75 21.08
CA LYS A 282 2.86 1.71 21.47
C LYS A 282 3.41 0.29 21.53
N ILE A 283 2.59 -0.67 21.94
CA ILE A 283 2.98 -2.09 22.03
C ILE A 283 3.07 -2.69 20.63
N SER A 284 2.10 -2.41 19.76
CA SER A 284 2.03 -3.02 18.43
C SER A 284 2.94 -2.36 17.40
N ASN A 285 3.05 -1.02 17.42
CA ASN A 285 3.88 -0.24 16.51
C ASN A 285 4.41 1.04 17.19
N PRO A 286 5.54 0.97 17.91
CA PRO A 286 6.10 2.11 18.65
C PRO A 286 6.53 3.27 17.74
N ASP A 287 6.84 3.01 16.48
CA ASP A 287 7.28 3.99 15.48
C ASP A 287 6.12 4.57 14.65
N HIS A 288 4.87 4.24 15.00
CA HIS A 288 3.70 4.70 14.26
C HIS A 288 3.64 6.24 14.18
N ALA A 289 3.31 6.79 13.01
CA ALA A 289 3.36 8.23 12.72
C ALA A 289 2.59 9.09 13.75
N TYR A 290 1.42 8.61 14.21
CA TYR A 290 0.66 9.25 15.30
C TYR A 290 1.49 9.44 16.58
N LEU A 291 2.25 8.43 17.01
CA LEU A 291 3.06 8.47 18.23
C LEU A 291 4.23 9.44 18.07
N THR A 292 4.90 9.38 16.93
CA THR A 292 6.02 10.27 16.58
C THR A 292 5.56 11.74 16.55
N ASP A 293 4.49 12.05 15.82
CA ASP A 293 3.94 13.40 15.74
C ASP A 293 3.49 13.91 17.12
N ARG A 294 2.82 13.06 17.91
CA ARG A 294 2.42 13.39 19.29
C ARG A 294 3.63 13.69 20.18
N ALA A 295 4.70 12.92 20.09
CA ALA A 295 5.93 13.14 20.86
C ALA A 295 6.56 14.49 20.52
N VAL A 296 6.74 14.78 19.22
CA VAL A 296 7.29 16.06 18.73
C VAL A 296 6.44 17.25 19.18
N LYS A 297 5.11 17.13 19.13
CA LYS A 297 4.20 18.20 19.59
C LYS A 297 4.27 18.43 21.10
N ASN A 298 4.38 17.38 21.89
CA ASN A 298 4.51 17.48 23.35
C ASN A 298 5.84 18.11 23.78
N GLU A 299 6.93 17.78 23.09
CA GLU A 299 8.25 18.40 23.30
C GLU A 299 8.19 19.90 23.00
N LYS A 300 7.69 20.29 21.82
CA LYS A 300 7.50 21.70 21.45
C LYS A 300 6.64 22.46 22.45
N PHE A 301 5.56 21.86 22.94
CA PHE A 301 4.71 22.48 23.96
C PHE A 301 5.49 22.70 25.27
N THR A 302 6.27 21.72 25.69
CA THR A 302 7.11 21.80 26.89
C THR A 302 8.14 22.93 26.76
N ASP A 303 8.79 23.06 25.60
CA ASP A 303 9.73 24.15 25.32
C ASP A 303 9.07 25.52 25.40
N ILE A 304 7.87 25.67 24.83
CA ILE A 304 7.08 26.89 24.91
C ILE A 304 6.75 27.22 26.37
N VAL A 305 6.24 26.25 27.13
CA VAL A 305 5.91 26.46 28.55
C VAL A 305 7.15 26.91 29.34
N ASN A 306 8.30 26.28 29.11
CA ASN A 306 9.54 26.65 29.79
C ASN A 306 10.02 28.06 29.42
N LYS A 307 9.83 28.47 28.17
CA LYS A 307 10.15 29.84 27.70
C LYS A 307 9.35 30.92 28.41
N TYR A 308 8.09 30.66 28.77
CA TYR A 308 7.19 31.64 29.40
C TYR A 308 7.00 31.47 30.91
N LYS A 309 7.77 30.58 31.56
CA LYS A 309 7.78 30.42 33.02
C LYS A 309 8.65 31.47 33.75
N ASN A 310 9.39 32.31 33.00
CA ASN A 310 10.23 33.39 33.52
C ASN A 310 9.65 34.76 33.15
#